data_AF-A0A933SP67-F1
#
_entry.id   AF-A0A933SP67-F1
#
_cell.length_a   1.000
_cell.length_b   1.000
_cell.length_c   1.000
_cell.angle_alpha   90.00
_cell.angle_beta   90.00
_cell.angle_gamma   90.00
#
_symmetry.space_group_name_H-M   'P 1'
#
loop_
_entity.id
_entity.type
_entity.pdbx_description
1 polymer ?
#
loop_
_entity_poly.entity_id
_entity_poly.type
_entity_poly.pdbx_seq_one_letter_code
_entity_poly.pdbx_strand_id
1 'polypeptide(L)'
;MAGENSFDIVSKVEMQEVRNAVDQAMKEIGQRFDFKGSKSNITLDEKEKEMILISDDEQKLKSVIDILQTKIIKRGISPKALMYEKVEAASGGTVRQKLKLQFGIP
;
A
#
# COMPACT_ATOMS: atom_id res chain seq x y z
N MET A 1 3.48 -39.94 -20.50
CA MET A 1 3.91 -39.59 -19.13
C MET A 1 3.21 -38.30 -18.76
N ALA A 2 2.13 -38.41 -17.99
CA ALA A 2 1.50 -37.28 -17.34
C ALA A 2 2.25 -37.06 -16.02
N GLY A 3 2.81 -35.87 -15.83
CA GLY A 3 3.53 -35.55 -14.61
C GLY A 3 3.71 -34.06 -14.50
N GLU A 4 2.95 -33.47 -13.59
CA GLU A 4 3.29 -32.27 -12.83
C GLU A 4 3.52 -30.96 -13.60
N ASN A 5 2.44 -30.48 -14.21
CA ASN A 5 2.19 -29.03 -14.25
C ASN A 5 1.86 -28.56 -12.84
N SER A 6 2.87 -28.43 -11.98
CA SER A 6 2.70 -27.70 -10.72
C SER A 6 2.57 -26.23 -11.09
N PHE A 7 1.33 -25.75 -11.23
CA PHE A 7 1.06 -24.32 -11.16
C PHE A 7 1.44 -23.88 -9.76
N ASP A 8 2.67 -23.42 -9.64
CA ASP A 8 3.20 -22.69 -8.51
C ASP A 8 2.40 -21.38 -8.43
N ILE A 9 1.22 -21.41 -7.78
CA ILE A 9 0.47 -20.20 -7.37
C ILE A 9 1.26 -19.58 -6.22
N VAL A 10 2.51 -19.22 -6.45
CA VAL A 10 3.24 -18.37 -5.54
C VAL A 10 2.71 -16.98 -5.80
N SER A 11 2.08 -16.39 -4.78
CA SER A 11 1.88 -14.95 -4.68
C SER A 11 3.26 -14.27 -4.66
N LYS A 12 3.93 -14.24 -5.81
CA LYS A 12 5.08 -13.39 -6.07
C LYS A 12 4.49 -12.00 -6.24
N VAL A 13 4.26 -11.32 -5.12
CA VAL A 13 3.96 -9.89 -5.17
C VAL A 13 5.20 -9.24 -5.80
N GLU A 14 5.02 -8.73 -7.01
CA GLU A 14 6.06 -8.03 -7.75
C GLU A 14 6.30 -6.68 -7.07
N MET A 15 7.48 -6.50 -6.48
CA MET A 15 7.83 -5.24 -5.81
C MET A 15 7.77 -4.06 -6.79
N GLN A 16 8.09 -4.29 -8.07
CA GLN A 16 7.94 -3.28 -9.12
C GLN A 16 6.48 -2.85 -9.27
N GLU A 17 5.54 -3.80 -9.28
CA GLU A 17 4.11 -3.48 -9.36
C GLU A 17 3.57 -2.79 -8.11
N VAL A 18 4.09 -3.15 -6.93
CA VAL A 18 3.79 -2.43 -5.68
C VAL A 18 4.26 -0.98 -5.76
N ARG A 19 5.51 -0.76 -6.17
CA ARG A 19 6.07 0.59 -6.34
C ARG A 19 5.27 1.40 -7.35
N ASN A 20 4.91 0.79 -8.48
CA ASN A 20 4.09 1.42 -9.50
C ASN A 20 2.69 1.77 -8.97
N ALA A 21 2.10 0.93 -8.12
CA ALA A 21 0.83 1.19 -7.45
C ALA A 21 0.93 2.38 -6.49
N VAL A 22 1.99 2.44 -5.69
CA VAL A 22 2.27 3.53 -4.75
C VAL A 22 2.46 4.85 -5.48
N ASP A 23 3.26 4.88 -6.56
CA ASP A 23 3.48 6.09 -7.36
C ASP A 23 2.17 6.60 -7.98
N GLN A 24 1.33 5.68 -8.47
CA GLN A 24 0.01 6.01 -9.01
C GLN A 24 -0.95 6.53 -7.93
N ALA A 25 -0.89 5.96 -6.72
CA ALA A 25 -1.68 6.41 -5.58
C ALA A 25 -1.26 7.83 -5.16
N MET A 26 0.04 8.09 -5.06
CA MET A 26 0.61 9.42 -4.77
C MET A 26 0.18 10.47 -5.80
N LYS A 27 0.22 10.12 -7.09
CA LYS A 27 -0.29 11.01 -8.16
C LYS A 27 -1.77 11.33 -8.01
N GLU A 28 -2.60 10.34 -7.69
CA GLU A 28 -4.04 10.53 -7.51
C GLU A 28 -4.35 11.38 -6.26
N ILE A 29 -3.63 11.15 -5.16
CA ILE A 29 -3.71 11.99 -3.94
C ILE A 29 -3.35 13.43 -4.28
N GLY A 30 -2.29 13.67 -5.05
CA GLY A 30 -1.89 15.01 -5.49
C GLY A 30 -2.91 15.71 -6.39
N GLN A 31 -3.74 14.95 -7.11
CA GLN A 31 -4.80 15.49 -7.97
C GLN A 31 -6.12 15.75 -7.23
N ARG A 32 -6.33 15.11 -6.07
CA ARG A 32 -7.55 15.30 -5.27
C ARG A 32 -7.53 16.63 -4.54
N PHE A 33 -8.61 17.39 -4.70
CA PHE A 33 -8.79 18.68 -4.03
C PHE A 33 -8.86 18.54 -2.50
N ASP A 34 -9.42 17.43 -2.00
CA ASP A 34 -9.51 17.14 -0.56
C ASP A 34 -8.15 16.90 0.13
N PHE A 35 -7.13 16.53 -0.64
CA PHE A 35 -5.75 16.36 -0.17
C PHE A 35 -4.87 17.58 -0.44
N LYS A 36 -5.41 18.62 -1.09
CA LYS A 36 -4.65 19.84 -1.40
C LYS A 36 -4.29 20.59 -0.13
N GLY A 37 -3.00 20.67 0.18
CA GLY A 37 -2.47 21.24 1.42
C GLY A 37 -2.43 20.26 2.61
N SER A 38 -2.78 18.99 2.39
CA SER A 38 -2.61 17.93 3.38
C SER A 38 -1.17 17.42 3.42
N LYS A 39 -0.71 16.95 4.58
CA LYS A 39 0.59 16.28 4.77
C LYS A 39 0.53 14.79 4.42
N SER A 40 -0.26 14.44 3.41
CA SER A 40 -0.47 13.05 3.01
C SER A 40 0.71 12.54 2.18
N ASN A 41 1.36 11.49 2.65
CA ASN A 41 2.54 10.90 2.01
C ASN A 41 2.53 9.38 2.15
N ILE A 42 2.97 8.68 1.10
CA ILE A 42 3.15 7.23 1.12
C ILE A 42 4.64 6.95 0.88
N THR A 43 5.30 6.32 1.84
CA THR A 43 6.69 5.89 1.74
C THR A 43 6.73 4.38 1.63
N LEU A 44 7.32 3.86 0.55
CA LEU A 44 7.58 2.42 0.39
C LEU A 44 9.05 2.14 0.74
N ASP A 45 9.25 1.23 1.69
CA ASP A 45 10.56 0.71 2.05
C ASP A 45 10.77 -0.65 1.38
N GLU A 46 11.43 -0.64 0.22
CA GLU A 46 11.65 -1.84 -0.59
C GLU A 46 12.55 -2.87 0.13
N LYS A 47 13.40 -2.42 1.06
CA LYS A 47 14.30 -3.29 1.83
C LYS A 47 13.55 -4.04 2.92
N GLU A 48 12.79 -3.33 3.74
CA GLU A 48 12.04 -3.94 4.84
C GLU A 48 10.70 -4.51 4.40
N LYS A 49 10.28 -4.26 3.14
CA LYS A 49 8.96 -4.65 2.63
C LYS A 49 7.83 -4.02 3.45
N GLU A 50 8.05 -2.78 3.88
CA GLU A 50 7.12 -2.02 4.69
C GLU A 50 6.69 -0.76 3.96
N MET A 51 5.49 -0.29 4.23
CA MET A 51 4.95 0.95 3.73
C MET A 51 4.53 1.81 4.91
N ILE A 52 4.87 3.09 4.86
CA ILE A 52 4.51 4.06 5.88
C ILE A 52 3.61 5.09 5.22
N LEU A 53 2.36 5.13 5.67
CA LEU A 53 1.39 6.14 5.26
C LEU A 53 1.34 7.20 6.34
N ILE A 54 1.41 8.46 5.93
CA ILE A 54 1.29 9.63 6.80
C ILE A 54 0.16 10.47 6.24
N SER A 55 -0.68 11.03 7.10
CA SER A 55 -1.73 11.99 6.72
C SER A 55 -2.09 12.90 7.90
N ASP A 56 -2.85 13.97 7.70
CA ASP A 56 -3.20 14.89 8.79
C ASP A 56 -4.14 14.25 9.82
N ASP A 57 -5.06 13.40 9.37
CA ASP A 57 -6.14 12.89 10.21
C ASP A 57 -6.56 11.48 9.77
N GLU A 58 -7.19 10.71 10.67
CA GLU A 58 -7.59 9.32 10.40
C GLU A 58 -8.55 9.20 9.20
N GLN A 59 -9.36 10.21 8.95
CA GLN A 59 -10.29 10.20 7.81
C GLN A 59 -9.57 10.30 6.47
N LYS A 60 -8.60 11.22 6.35
CA LYS A 60 -7.74 11.30 5.16
C LYS A 60 -6.87 10.07 5.03
N LEU A 61 -6.31 9.55 6.12
CA LEU A 61 -5.52 8.32 6.12
C LEU A 61 -6.33 7.15 5.54
N LYS A 62 -7.58 6.95 5.99
CA LYS A 62 -8.48 5.94 5.41
C LYS A 62 -8.70 6.13 3.91
N SER A 63 -8.85 7.38 3.47
CA SER A 63 -9.00 7.70 2.06
C SER A 63 -7.74 7.40 1.24
N VAL A 64 -6.54 7.63 1.81
CA VAL A 64 -5.25 7.24 1.21
C VAL A 64 -5.14 5.72 1.08
N ILE A 65 -5.53 4.98 2.12
CA ILE A 65 -5.51 3.51 2.11
C ILE A 65 -6.43 2.96 1.03
N ASP A 66 -7.64 3.51 0.89
CA ASP A 66 -8.62 3.08 -0.10
C ASP A 66 -8.11 3.29 -1.54
N ILE A 67 -7.50 4.45 -1.81
CA ILE A 67 -6.84 4.75 -3.08
C ILE A 67 -5.71 3.74 -3.34
N LEU A 68 -4.83 3.53 -2.36
CA LEU A 68 -3.70 2.60 -2.46
C LEU A 68 -4.18 1.18 -2.75
N GLN A 69 -5.19 0.71 -2.01
CA GLN A 69 -5.78 -0.62 -2.19
C GLN A 69 -6.36 -0.78 -3.60
N THR A 70 -7.07 0.23 -4.09
CA THR A 70 -7.60 0.25 -5.47
C THR A 70 -6.47 0.17 -6.51
N LYS A 71 -5.36 0.89 -6.31
CA LYS A 71 -4.21 0.84 -7.24
C LYS A 71 -3.52 -0.53 -7.23
N ILE A 72 -3.35 -1.12 -6.06
CA ILE A 72 -2.71 -2.43 -5.86
C ILE A 72 -3.57 -3.55 -6.47
N ILE A 73 -4.90 -3.52 -6.28
CA ILE A 73 -5.82 -4.48 -6.91
C ILE A 73 -5.78 -4.38 -8.44
N LYS A 74 -5.75 -3.16 -9.00
CA LYS A 74 -5.63 -2.95 -10.46
C LYS A 74 -4.34 -3.51 -11.06
N ARG A 75 -3.30 -3.70 -10.24
CA ARG A 75 -2.00 -4.27 -10.60
C ARG A 75 -1.95 -5.79 -10.40
N GLY A 76 -3.07 -6.42 -10.03
CA GLY A 76 -3.14 -7.86 -9.79
C GLY A 76 -2.57 -8.29 -8.44
N ILE A 77 -2.30 -7.35 -7.53
CA ILE A 77 -1.82 -7.65 -6.19
C ILE A 77 -3.01 -7.80 -5.26
N SER A 78 -3.05 -8.90 -4.51
CA SER A 78 -4.12 -9.15 -3.56
C SER A 78 -4.06 -8.17 -2.38
N PRO A 79 -5.18 -7.55 -1.98
CA PRO A 79 -5.21 -6.68 -0.80
C PRO A 79 -4.91 -7.45 0.48
N LYS A 80 -5.04 -8.78 0.48
CA LYS A 80 -4.63 -9.65 1.60
C LYS A 80 -3.11 -9.68 1.82
N ALA A 81 -2.33 -9.25 0.83
CA ALA A 81 -0.88 -9.11 0.96
C ALA A 81 -0.48 -7.88 1.79
N LEU A 82 -1.42 -6.99 2.12
CA LEU A 82 -1.17 -5.81 2.95
C LEU A 82 -1.64 -6.09 4.38
N MET A 83 -0.71 -6.19 5.31
CA MET A 83 -1.01 -6.18 6.74
C MET A 83 -1.03 -4.74 7.24
N TYR A 84 -2.20 -4.27 7.64
CA TYR A 84 -2.36 -2.95 8.24
C TYR A 84 -2.02 -3.02 9.73
N GLU A 85 -1.00 -2.28 10.15
CA GLU A 85 -0.72 -2.11 11.58
C GLU A 85 -1.64 -1.04 12.20
N LYS A 86 -1.51 -0.85 13.51
CA LYS A 86 -2.23 0.21 14.22
C LYS A 86 -1.86 1.59 13.66
N VAL A 87 -2.87 2.45 13.59
CA VAL A 87 -2.67 3.87 13.36
C VAL A 87 -2.05 4.47 14.63
N GLU A 88 -0.96 5.18 14.45
CA GLU A 88 -0.23 5.87 15.51
C GLU A 88 -0.30 7.38 15.26
N ALA A 89 -0.42 8.17 16.32
CA ALA A 89 -0.25 9.62 16.20
C ALA A 89 1.22 9.94 15.88
N ALA A 90 1.45 10.73 14.84
CA ALA A 90 2.74 11.26 14.46
C ALA A 90 2.90 12.71 14.91
N SER A 91 4.14 13.20 14.87
CA SER A 91 4.46 14.55 15.31
C SER A 91 3.75 15.62 14.46
N GLY A 92 3.32 16.71 15.12
CA GLY A 92 2.72 17.86 14.45
C GLY A 92 1.26 17.67 14.04
N GLY A 93 0.52 16.84 14.80
CA GLY A 93 -0.92 16.64 14.59
C GLY A 93 -1.26 15.78 13.38
N THR A 94 -0.31 14.96 12.92
CA THR A 94 -0.51 14.00 11.82
C THR A 94 -0.75 12.60 12.37
N VAL A 95 -1.29 11.70 11.56
CA VAL A 95 -1.40 10.28 11.84
C VAL A 95 -0.49 9.50 10.89
N ARG A 96 0.07 8.42 11.42
CA ARG A 96 0.95 7.49 10.73
C ARG A 96 0.31 6.12 10.79
N GLN A 97 0.41 5.36 9.72
CA GLN A 97 0.13 3.94 9.74
C GLN A 97 1.18 3.18 8.98
N LYS A 98 1.66 2.10 9.61
CA LYS A 98 2.57 1.16 8.96
C LYS A 98 1.77 0.04 8.33
N LEU A 99 2.23 -0.39 7.16
CA LEU A 99 1.71 -1.52 6.42
C LEU A 99 2.86 -2.46 6.12
N LYS A 100 2.72 -3.74 6.43
CA LYS A 100 3.70 -4.74 6.03
C LYS A 100 3.20 -5.49 4.80
N LEU A 101 4.09 -5.69 3.84
CA LEU A 101 3.81 -6.51 2.67
C LEU A 101 4.11 -7.97 3.01
N GLN A 102 3.07 -8.79 3.04
CA GLN A 102 3.19 -10.23 3.21
C GLN A 102 3.33 -10.90 1.84
N PHE A 103 4.45 -11.59 1.65
CA PHE A 103 4.73 -12.38 0.45
C PHE A 103 4.63 -13.85 0.84
N GLY A 104 3.64 -14.58 0.32
CA GLY A 104 3.52 -16.01 0.56
C GLY A 104 2.08 -16.52 0.64
N ILE A 105 1.95 -17.85 0.60
CA ILE A 105 0.71 -18.57 0.90
C ILE A 105 0.70 -18.77 2.42
N PRO A 106 -0.37 -18.39 3.16
CA PRO A 106 -0.50 -18.71 4.58
C PRO A 106 -0.62 -20.22 4.82
#